data_AF-A0A7X9EHV8-F1
#
_entry.id   AF-A0A7X9EHV8-F1
#
_cell.length_a   1.000
_cell.length_b   1.000
_cell.length_c   1.000
_cell.angle_alpha   90.00
_cell.angle_beta   90.00
_cell.angle_gamma   90.00
#
_symmetry.space_group_name_H-M   'P 1'
#
loop_
_entity.id
_entity.type
_entity.pdbx_description
1 polymer ?
#
loop_
_entity_poly.entity_id
_entity_poly.type
_entity_poly.pdbx_seq_one_letter_code
_entity_poly.pdbx_strand_id
1 'polypeptide(L)' 'MATLEELEKIIKINPFSREFYQLALEYQKLGKLAEAKSVLVKGLEKNLGNFQARLLLTKIFIA' A
#
# COMPACT_ATOMS: atom_id res chain seq x y z
N MET A 1 12.39 0.31 11.00
CA MET A 1 11.34 0.25 9.96
C MET A 1 10.18 -0.51 10.56
N ALA A 2 8.94 -0.06 10.38
CA ALA A 2 7.78 -0.76 10.94
C ALA A 2 7.64 -2.16 10.32
N THR A 3 7.25 -3.16 11.11
CA THR A 3 6.99 -4.53 10.62
C THR A 3 5.70 -4.59 9.81
N LEU A 4 5.50 -5.66 9.05
CA LEU A 4 4.24 -5.88 8.33
C LEU A 4 3.02 -5.80 9.27
N GLU A 5 3.12 -6.42 10.45
CA GLU A 5 2.05 -6.44 11.45
C GLU A 5 1.75 -5.06 12.03
N GLU A 6 2.78 -4.24 12.23
CA GLU A 6 2.63 -2.85 12.68
C GLU A 6 1.94 -2.00 11.60
N LEU A 7 2.36 -2.16 10.34
CA LEU A 7 1.76 -1.48 9.20
C LEU A 7 0.28 -1.87 9.03
N GLU A 8 -0.06 -3.15 9.16
CA GLU A 8 -1.44 -3.63 9.12
C GLU A 8 -2.30 -3.00 10.22
N LYS A 9 -1.79 -2.93 11.46
CA LYS A 9 -2.49 -2.26 12.57
C LYS A 9 -2.73 -0.78 12.28
N ILE A 10 -1.71 -0.07 11.78
CA ILE A 10 -1.82 1.35 11.43
C ILE A 10 -2.90 1.57 10.36
N ILE A 11 -2.88 0.78 9.29
CA ILE A 11 -3.82 0.92 8.18
C ILE A 11 -5.23 0.45 8.55
N LYS A 12 -5.37 -0.48 9.49
CA LYS A 12 -6.67 -0.85 10.05
C LYS A 12 -7.30 0.29 10.85
N ILE A 13 -6.49 1.05 11.59
CA ILE A 13 -6.96 2.22 12.36
C ILE A 13 -7.21 3.41 11.44
N ASN A 14 -6.30 3.67 10.50
CA ASN A 14 -6.38 4.76 9.53
C ASN A 14 -6.01 4.27 8.12
N PRO A 15 -6.98 3.91 7.28
CA PRO A 15 -6.74 3.45 5.91
C PRO A 15 -6.04 4.47 5.00
N PHE A 16 -6.05 5.76 5.38
CA PHE A 16 -5.46 6.85 4.62
C PHE A 16 -4.12 7.32 5.20
N SER A 17 -3.58 6.59 6.19
CA SER A 17 -2.28 6.88 6.78
C SER A 17 -1.19 6.81 5.72
N ARG A 18 -0.15 7.64 5.83
CA ARG A 18 0.96 7.72 4.84
C ARG A 18 1.70 6.39 4.66
N GLU A 19 1.55 5.50 5.63
CA GLU A 19 2.12 4.16 5.73
C GLU A 19 1.47 3.16 4.75
N PHE A 20 0.35 3.50 4.07
CA PHE A 20 -0.33 2.59 3.15
C PHE A 20 0.60 2.12 2.02
N TYR A 21 1.47 3.02 1.55
CA TYR A 21 2.48 2.71 0.55
C TYR A 21 3.50 1.67 1.06
N GLN A 22 3.95 1.81 2.31
CA GLN A 22 4.91 0.87 2.90
C GLN A 22 4.28 -0.52 3.09
N LEU A 23 3.02 -0.57 3.55
CA LEU A 23 2.29 -1.84 3.65
C LEU A 23 2.16 -2.53 2.29
N ALA A 24 1.78 -1.78 1.25
CA ALA A 24 1.68 -2.31 -0.09
C ALA A 24 3.02 -2.77 -0.67
N LEU A 25 4.12 -2.09 -0.34
CA LEU A 25 5.46 -2.49 -0.75
C LEU A 25 5.88 -3.81 -0.10
N GLU A 26 5.59 -4.02 1.18
CA GLU A 26 5.85 -5.30 1.85
C GLU A 26 4.98 -6.43 1.29
N TYR A 27 3.69 -6.17 1.02
CA TYR A 27 2.85 -7.14 0.32
C TYR A 27 3.38 -7.49 -1.07
N GLN A 28 3.87 -6.52 -1.84
CA GLN A 28 4.49 -6.78 -3.14
C GLN A 28 5.71 -7.71 -3.01
N LYS A 29 6.62 -7.46 -2.07
CA LYS A 29 7.81 -8.29 -1.83
C LYS A 29 7.45 -9.74 -1.47
N LEU A 30 6.32 -9.93 -0.80
CA LEU A 30 5.79 -11.24 -0.41
C LEU A 30 4.97 -11.93 -1.51
N GLY A 31 4.83 -11.33 -2.70
CA GLY A 31 4.00 -11.85 -3.79
C GLY A 31 2.49 -11.68 -3.57
N LYS A 32 2.07 -10.98 -2.51
CA LYS A 32 0.67 -10.70 -2.15
C LYS A 32 0.11 -9.53 -2.96
N LEU A 33 0.05 -9.71 -4.29
CA LEU A 33 -0.28 -8.63 -5.22
C LEU A 33 -1.72 -8.10 -5.06
N ALA A 34 -2.67 -8.97 -4.71
CA ALA A 34 -4.06 -8.58 -4.50
C ALA A 34 -4.23 -7.65 -3.28
N GLU A 35 -3.56 -7.99 -2.17
CA GLU A 35 -3.55 -7.20 -0.95
C GLU A 35 -2.83 -5.87 -1.16
N ALA A 36 -1.66 -5.89 -1.83
CA ALA A 36 -0.94 -4.67 -2.20
C ALA A 36 -1.83 -3.71 -3.02
N LYS A 37 -2.54 -4.24 -4.02
CA LYS A 37 -3.47 -3.47 -4.85
C LYS A 37 -4.61 -2.87 -4.03
N SER A 38 -5.24 -3.66 -3.17
CA SER A 38 -6.34 -3.22 -2.30
C SER A 38 -5.92 -2.05 -1.40
N VAL A 39 -4.76 -2.16 -0.75
CA VAL A 39 -4.21 -1.10 0.12
C VAL A 39 -3.90 0.17 -0.67
N LEU A 40 -3.28 0.04 -1.85
CA LEU A 40 -2.95 1.19 -2.70
C LEU A 40 -4.17 1.93 -3.19
N VAL A 41 -5.20 1.21 -3.65
CA VAL A 41 -6.46 1.81 -4.13
C VAL A 41 -7.09 2.63 -3.00
N LYS A 42 -7.27 2.04 -1.81
CA LYS A 42 -7.87 2.75 -0.66
C LYS A 42 -7.04 3.95 -0.22
N GLY A 43 -5.72 3.79 -0.08
CA GLY A 43 -4.85 4.87 0.37
C GLY A 43 -4.79 6.05 -0.61
N LEU A 44 -4.90 5.77 -1.92
CA LEU A 44 -4.91 6.78 -2.97
C LEU A 44 -6.22 7.57 -3.04
N GLU A 45 -7.35 7.06 -2.55
CA GLU A 45 -8.64 7.80 -2.55
C GLU A 45 -8.54 9.16 -1.84
N LYS A 46 -7.69 9.28 -0.81
CA LYS A 46 -7.45 10.53 -0.08
C LYS A 46 -6.07 11.13 -0.32
N ASN A 47 -5.11 10.34 -0.81
CA ASN A 47 -3.76 10.77 -1.12
C ASN A 47 -3.44 10.65 -2.61
N LEU A 48 -4.29 11.25 -3.45
CA LEU A 48 -4.17 11.22 -4.92
C LEU A 48 -2.79 11.69 -5.43
N GLY A 49 -2.11 12.55 -4.67
CA GLY A 49 -0.78 13.07 -4.97
C GLY A 49 0.37 12.09 -4.76
N ASN A 50 0.16 10.94 -4.11
CA ASN A 50 1.25 10.00 -3.80
C ASN A 50 1.74 9.30 -5.09
N PHE A 51 2.79 9.87 -5.70
CA PHE A 51 3.37 9.40 -6.95
C PHE A 51 3.98 8.01 -6.82
N GLN A 52 4.65 7.71 -5.70
CA GLN A 52 5.26 6.41 -5.45
C GLN A 52 4.22 5.29 -5.39
N ALA A 53 3.10 5.54 -4.70
CA ALA A 53 1.98 4.61 -4.64
C ALA A 53 1.33 4.36 -6.02
N ARG A 54 1.20 5.40 -6.85
CA ARG A 54 0.68 5.25 -8.23
C ARG A 54 1.63 4.45 -9.12
N LEU A 55 2.95 4.68 -9.02
CA LEU A 55 3.94 3.89 -9.74
C LEU A 55 3.93 2.43 -9.29
N LEU A 56 3.86 2.18 -7.98
CA LEU A 56 3.78 0.82 -7.44
C LEU A 56 2.51 0.10 -7.92
N LEU A 57 1.36 0.79 -7.89
CA LEU A 57 0.11 0.24 -8.40
C LEU A 57 0.21 -0.09 -9.89
N THR A 58 0.80 0.79 -10.69
CA THR A 58 1.05 0.54 -12.12
C THR A 58 1.92 -0.69 -12.34
N LYS A 59 3.04 -0.81 -11.59
CA LYS A 59 3.92 -1.99 -11.64
C LYS A 59 3.19 -3.29 -11.32
N ILE A 60 2.27 -3.27 -10.35
CA ILE A 60 1.46 -4.44 -9.99
C ILE A 60 0.47 -4.83 -11.11
N PHE A 61 -0.04 -3.87 -11.88
CA PHE A 61 -0.98 -4.15 -12.97
C PHE A 61 -0.33 -4.70 -14.24
N ILE A 62 0.96 -4.43 -14.45
CA ILE A 62 1.70 -4.81 -15.67
C ILE A 62 2.60 -6.04 -15.47
N ALA A 63 2.68 -6.55 -14.24
CA ALA A 63 3.40 -7.77 -13.87
C ALA A 63 2.47 -8.98 -13.97
#